data_AF-A0A392R0T0-F1
#
_entry.id   AF-A0A392R0T0-F1
#
_cell.length_a   1.000
_cell.length_b   1.000
_cell.length_c   1.000
_cell.angle_alpha   90.00
_cell.angle_beta   90.00
_cell.angle_gamma   90.00
#
_symmetry.space_group_name_H-M   'P 1'
#
loop_
_entity.id
_entity.type
_entity.pdbx_description
1 polymer ?
#
loop_
_entity_poly.entity_id
_entity_poly.type
_entity_poly.pdbx_seq_one_letter_code
_entity_poly.pdbx_strand_id
1 'polypeptide(L)' 'MAGRMLKWSLELFEFDIRYESRKALKAQVLADFVAEMTSPASPADGADKWTIFVDRASSSTGAGAGIILENER' A
#
# COMPACT_ATOMS: atom_id res chain seq x y z
N MET A 1 23.18 8.10 -2.41
CA MET A 1 21.90 7.88 -1.69
C MET A 1 20.86 9.00 -1.89
N ALA A 2 21.24 10.26 -2.15
CA ALA A 2 20.30 11.39 -2.19
C ALA A 2 19.25 11.36 -3.33
N GLY A 3 19.56 10.79 -4.50
CA GLY A 3 18.64 10.80 -5.65
C GLY A 3 17.32 10.04 -5.44
N ARG A 4 17.31 8.99 -4.62
CA ARG A 4 16.07 8.26 -4.29
C ARG A 4 15.18 9.06 -3.35
N MET A 5 15.77 9.76 -2.37
CA MET A 5 15.01 10.60 -1.44
C MET A 5 14.35 11.78 -2.15
N LEU A 6 15.05 12.41 -3.10
CA LEU A 6 14.49 13.49 -3.90
C LEU A 6 13.25 13.06 -4.70
N LYS A 7 13.29 11.87 -5.30
CA LYS A 7 12.15 11.29 -6.02
C LYS A 7 10.94 11.13 -5.11
N TRP A 8 11.13 10.52 -3.94
CA TRP A 8 10.06 10.38 -2.95
C TRP A 8 9.53 11.72 -2.44
N SER A 9 10.39 12.71 -2.21
CA SER A 9 9.96 14.04 -1.81
C SER A 9 9.08 14.71 -2.87
N LEU A 10 9.36 14.51 -4.16
CA LEU A 10 8.56 15.07 -5.24
C LEU A 10 7.18 14.38 -5.35
N GLU A 11 7.17 13.04 -5.30
CA GLU A 11 5.92 12.25 -5.36
C GLU A 11 5.01 12.53 -4.16
N LEU A 12 5.57 12.70 -2.96
CA LEU A 12 4.79 13.04 -1.75
C LEU A 12 4.29 14.49 -1.76
N PHE A 13 5.02 15.42 -2.38
CA PHE A 13 4.60 16.82 -2.48
C PHE A 13 3.31 17.02 -3.27
N GLU A 14 3.03 16.16 -4.26
CA GLU A 14 1.76 16.16 -5.00
C GLU A 14 0.54 16.01 -4.08
N PHE A 15 0.71 15.35 -2.94
CA PHE A 15 -0.34 15.11 -1.95
C PHE A 15 -0.26 16.06 -0.74
N ASP A 16 0.53 17.15 -0.83
CA ASP A 16 0.91 18.05 0.29
C ASP A 16 1.52 17.30 1.50
N ILE A 17 2.15 16.15 1.25
CA ILE A 17 2.84 15.36 2.26
C ILE A 17 4.31 15.80 2.29
N ARG A 18 4.73 16.41 3.40
CA ARG A 18 6.12 16.85 3.58
C ARG A 18 6.92 15.81 4.35
N TYR A 19 8.05 15.39 3.77
CA TYR A 19 8.98 14.49 4.47
C TYR A 19 9.84 15.29 5.46
N GLU A 20 9.70 15.00 6.75
CA GLU A 20 10.63 15.47 7.78
C GLU A 20 11.55 14.32 8.21
N SER A 21 12.85 14.59 8.28
CA SER A 21 13.81 13.61 8.80
C SER A 21 13.59 13.46 10.31
N ARG A 22 12.89 12.39 10.73
CA ARG A 22 12.69 12.09 12.14
C ARG A 22 13.97 11.53 12.76
N LYS A 23 14.21 11.85 14.04
CA LYS A 23 15.17 11.13 14.89
C LYS A 23 14.76 9.65 14.97
N ALA A 24 15.72 8.74 15.10
CA ALA A 24 15.47 7.31 15.20
C ALA A 24 14.37 7.03 16.24
N LEU A 25 13.18 6.64 15.76
CA LEU A 25 12.07 6.27 16.62
C LEU A 25 12.36 4.88 17.19
N LYS A 26 12.11 4.67 18.48
CA LYS A 26 12.17 3.32 19.06
C LYS A 26 11.19 2.43 18.31
N ALA A 27 11.65 1.26 17.87
CA ALA A 27 10.82 0.29 17.13
C ALA A 27 9.50 -0.05 17.84
N GLN A 28 9.47 0.05 19.18
CA GLN A 28 8.26 -0.08 20.00
C GLN A 28 7.14 0.89 19.58
N VAL A 29 7.45 2.16 19.34
CA VAL A 29 6.44 3.17 18.97
C VAL A 29 5.80 2.84 17.61
N LEU A 30 6.57 2.23 16.70
CA LEU A 30 6.03 1.75 15.43
C LEU A 30 5.10 0.54 15.62
N ALA A 31 5.47 -0.39 16.51
CA ALA A 31 4.64 -1.55 16.84
C ALA A 31 3.33 -1.13 17.53
N ASP A 32 3.40 -0.22 18.49
CA ASP A 32 2.25 0.32 19.21
C ASP A 32 1.31 1.08 18.25
N PHE A 33 1.86 1.90 17.34
CA PHE A 33 1.08 2.59 16.32
C PHE A 33 0.34 1.63 15.39
N VAL A 34 1.01 0.57 14.90
CA VAL A 34 0.37 -0.44 14.05
C VAL A 34 -0.73 -1.17 14.82
N ALA A 35 -0.50 -1.49 16.10
CA ALA A 35 -1.50 -2.12 16.95
C ALA A 35 -2.71 -1.23 17.23
N GLU A 36 -2.52 0.08 17.41
CA GLU A 36 -3.60 1.06 17.62
C GLU A 36 -4.38 1.35 16.33
N MET A 37 -3.70 1.38 15.18
CA MET A 37 -4.31 1.60 13.86
C MET A 37 -5.02 0.36 13.32
N THR A 38 -4.68 -0.82 13.80
CA THR A 38 -5.34 -2.07 13.41
C THR A 38 -6.46 -2.35 14.40
N SER A 39 -7.69 -1.98 14.05
CA SER A 39 -8.84 -2.52 14.78
C SER A 39 -8.74 -4.04 14.77
N PRO A 40 -8.91 -4.74 15.91
CA PRO A 40 -8.98 -6.20 15.89
C PRO A 40 -10.07 -6.53 14.89
N ALA A 41 -9.72 -7.28 13.85
CA ALA A 41 -10.68 -7.68 12.85
C ALA A 41 -11.85 -8.29 13.63
N SER A 42 -13.00 -7.60 13.61
CA SER A 42 -14.24 -8.35 13.80
C SER A 42 -14.16 -9.46 12.75
N PRO A 43 -14.56 -10.70 13.06
CA PRO A 43 -14.81 -11.67 12.01
C PRO A 43 -15.85 -11.02 11.11
N ALA A 44 -15.39 -10.32 10.07
CA ALA A 44 -16.22 -9.47 9.25
C ALA A 44 -17.14 -10.42 8.52
N ASP A 45 -18.38 -10.38 9.00
CA ASP A 45 -19.55 -11.03 8.47
C ASP A 45 -19.72 -10.57 7.01
N GLY A 46 -19.07 -11.27 6.08
CA GLY A 46 -19.27 -11.24 4.62
C GLY A 46 -19.11 -9.90 3.86
N ALA A 47 -19.00 -8.76 4.52
CA ALA A 47 -19.36 -7.48 3.91
C ALA A 47 -18.28 -6.86 2.99
N ASP A 48 -17.04 -7.32 3.09
CA ASP A 48 -15.87 -6.75 2.39
C ASP A 48 -15.00 -7.82 1.73
N LYS A 49 -15.61 -8.90 1.24
CA LYS A 49 -14.87 -9.96 0.53
C LYS A 49 -14.66 -9.54 -0.93
N TRP A 50 -13.43 -9.16 -1.25
CA TRP A 50 -13.01 -8.87 -2.63
C TRP A 50 -12.37 -10.09 -3.27
N THR A 51 -12.79 -10.44 -4.48
CA THR A 51 -12.18 -11.47 -5.33
C THR A 51 -11.31 -10.79 -6.39
N ILE A 52 -10.05 -11.20 -6.46
CA ILE A 52 -9.07 -10.66 -7.42
C ILE A 52 -8.82 -11.70 -8.51
N PHE A 53 -9.06 -11.32 -9.76
CA PHE A 53 -8.66 -12.11 -10.92
C PHE A 53 -7.49 -11.43 -11.62
N VAL A 54 -6.45 -12.20 -11.91
CA VAL A 54 -5.30 -11.74 -12.69
C VAL A 54 -5.19 -12.64 -13.90
N ASP A 55 -5.38 -12.08 -15.09
CA ASP A 55 -5.03 -12.77 -16.32
C ASP A 55 -3.60 -12.39 -16.73
N ARG A 56 -2.81 -13.40 -17.09
CA ARG A 56 -1.48 -13.14 -17.65
C ARG A 56 -1.16 -14.19 -18.70
N ALA A 57 -1.04 -13.72 -19.93
CA ALA A 57 -0.21 -14.37 -20.94
C ALA A 57 0.77 -13.32 -21.49
N SER A 58 2.07 -13.54 -21.28
CA SER A 58 3.13 -12.71 -21.87
C SER A 58 3.59 -13.32 -23.18
N SER A 59 3.62 -12.54 -24.25
CA SER A 59 4.21 -12.94 -25.53
C SER A 59 5.47 -12.11 -25.83
N SER A 60 6.28 -12.54 -26.79
CA SER A 60 7.48 -11.81 -27.23
C SER A 60 7.17 -10.41 -27.79
N THR A 61 5.90 -10.13 -28.12
CA THR A 61 5.43 -8.86 -28.68
C THR A 61 4.96 -7.88 -27.58
N GLY A 62 4.82 -8.32 -26.33
CA GLY A 62 4.41 -7.46 -25.22
C GLY A 62 3.77 -8.20 -24.05
N ALA A 63 3.75 -7.53 -22.90
CA ALA A 63 3.09 -7.99 -21.68
C ALA A 63 2.00 -6.99 -21.28
N GLY A 64 0.74 -7.43 -21.32
CA GLY A 64 -0.38 -6.78 -20.64
C GLY A 64 -0.94 -7.77 -19.63
N ALA A 65 -1.00 -7.37 -18.35
CA ALA A 65 -1.71 -8.13 -17.33
C ALA A 65 -2.97 -7.33 -16.97
N GLY A 66 -4.14 -7.96 -17.09
CA GLY A 66 -5.39 -7.42 -16.58
C GLY A 66 -5.53 -7.78 -15.10
N ILE A 67 -6.07 -6.84 -14.32
CA ILE A 67 -6.50 -7.09 -12.95
C ILE A 67 -7.98 -6.73 -12.89
N ILE A 68 -8.81 -7.68 -12.45
CA ILE A 68 -10.23 -7.47 -12.19
C ILE A 68 -10.45 -7.63 -10.68
N LEU A 69 -11.16 -6.65 -10.10
CA LEU A 69 -11.57 -6.65 -8.70
C LEU A 69 -13.09 -6.75 -8.66
N GLU A 70 -13.59 -7.82 -8.05
CA GLU A 70 -15.02 -8.05 -7.84
C GLU A 70 -15.33 -8.07 -6.34
N ASN A 71 -16.46 -7.51 -5.94
CA ASN A 71 -16.96 -7.57 -4.57
C ASN A 71 -18.32 -8.28 -4.59
N GLU A 72 -18.64 -9.07 -3.58
CA GLU A 72 -19.90 -9.84 -3.51
C GLU A 72 -21.15 -9.00 -3.14
N ARG A 73 -21.19 -7.69 -3.45
CA ARG A 73 -22.34 -6.81 -3.21
C ARG A 73 -23.13 -6.48 -4.48
#